data_AF-A0A7F8K9W6-F1
#
_entry.id   AF-A0A7F8K9W6-F1
#
_cell.length_a   1.000
_cell.length_b   1.000
_cell.length_c   1.000
_cell.angle_alpha   90.00
_cell.angle_beta   90.00
_cell.angle_gamma   90.00
#
_symmetry.space_group_name_H-M   'P 1'
#
loop_
_entity.id
_entity.type
_entity.pdbx_description
1 polymer ?
#
loop_
_entity_poly.entity_id
_entity_poly.type
_entity_poly.pdbx_seq_one_letter_code
_entity_poly.pdbx_strand_id
1 'polypeptide(L)'
;MIIRTLSTFRNYIMDFQVGEEFEEDLTGIDDRKCMTTVSWDGDKLECVQKGEKEGRGWTQWIEGDELHLEMRAQGVVCKQVFKKVN
;
A
#
# COMPACT_ATOMS: atom_id res chain seq x y z
N MET A 1 -6.61 5.47 8.91
CA MET A 1 -6.71 4.11 8.35
C MET A 1 -5.47 3.36 8.81
N ILE A 2 -5.64 2.14 9.32
CA ILE A 2 -4.52 1.33 9.81
C ILE A 2 -4.45 0.06 8.98
N ILE A 3 -3.31 -0.18 8.33
CA ILE A 3 -3.03 -1.41 7.56
C ILE A 3 -1.81 -2.08 8.18
N ARG A 4 -1.97 -3.35 8.59
CA ARG A 4 -0.91 -4.15 9.19
C ARG A 4 -0.59 -5.34 8.28
N THR A 5 0.52 -5.26 7.57
CA THR A 5 1.05 -6.38 6.79
C THR A 5 1.91 -7.23 7.71
N LEU A 6 1.43 -8.42 8.05
CA LEU A 6 2.04 -9.30 9.06
C LEU A 6 2.68 -10.52 8.42
N SER A 7 3.88 -10.85 8.86
CA SER A 7 4.54 -12.10 8.52
C SER A 7 5.22 -12.69 9.75
N THR A 8 5.70 -13.93 9.65
CA THR A 8 6.41 -14.61 10.74
C THR A 8 7.74 -13.97 11.09
N PHE A 9 8.34 -13.20 10.17
CA PHE A 9 9.68 -12.62 10.34
C PHE A 9 9.67 -11.10 10.54
N ARG A 10 8.90 -10.39 9.72
CA ARG A 10 8.88 -8.93 9.71
C ARG A 10 7.51 -8.38 9.35
N ASN A 11 7.12 -7.32 10.04
CA ASN A 11 5.85 -6.63 9.82
C ASN A 11 6.10 -5.27 9.17
N TYR A 12 5.10 -4.79 8.45
CA TYR A 12 5.03 -3.43 7.95
C TYR A 12 3.68 -2.82 8.32
N ILE A 13 3.69 -1.65 8.95
CA ILE A 13 2.50 -1.01 9.51
C ILE A 13 2.36 0.37 8.89
N MET A 14 1.20 0.61 8.29
CA MET A 14 0.79 1.94 7.83
C MET A 14 -0.30 2.47 8.75
N ASP A 15 -0.12 3.70 9.22
CA ASP A 15 -1.14 4.46 9.97
C ASP A 15 -1.17 5.88 9.41
N PHE A 16 -2.24 6.21 8.71
CA PHE A 16 -2.35 7.44 7.94
C PHE A 16 -3.79 7.91 7.84
N GLN A 17 -4.00 9.19 7.53
CA GLN A 17 -5.30 9.74 7.21
C GLN A 17 -5.50 9.74 5.68
N VAL A 18 -6.66 9.26 5.21
CA VAL A 18 -6.96 9.25 3.78
C VAL A 18 -7.15 10.68 3.29
N GLY A 19 -6.53 11.02 2.15
CA GLY A 19 -6.53 12.35 1.54
C GLY A 19 -5.45 13.29 2.05
N GLU A 20 -4.68 12.91 3.06
CA GLU A 20 -3.59 13.72 3.62
C GLU A 20 -2.24 13.12 3.22
N GLU A 21 -1.31 13.97 2.75
CA GLU A 21 0.06 13.55 2.45
C GLU A 21 0.85 13.38 3.75
N PHE A 22 1.64 12.31 3.84
CA PHE A 22 2.45 12.01 5.01
C PHE A 22 3.83 11.47 4.61
N GLU A 23 4.80 11.61 5.51
CA GLU A 23 6.11 10.96 5.37
C GLU A 23 5.97 9.48 5.74
N GLU A 24 6.15 8.61 4.74
CA GLU A 24 6.10 7.16 4.90
C GLU A 24 7.52 6.62 5.08
N ASP A 25 7.77 6.04 6.26
CA ASP A 25 9.01 5.33 6.56
C ASP A 25 8.90 3.87 6.10
N LEU A 26 9.70 3.50 5.09
CA LEU A 26 9.72 2.16 4.49
C LEU A 26 10.88 1.31 5.04
N THR A 27 11.37 1.65 6.23
CA THR A 27 12.33 0.84 6.99
C THR A 27 11.82 -0.60 7.11
N GLY A 28 12.67 -1.55 6.75
CA GLY A 28 12.36 -2.98 6.76
C GLY A 28 11.78 -3.52 5.45
N ILE A 29 11.40 -2.67 4.50
CA ILE A 29 11.08 -3.06 3.12
C ILE A 29 12.31 -2.80 2.23
N ASP A 30 12.58 -1.53 1.95
CA ASP A 30 13.70 -1.08 1.11
C ASP A 30 14.46 0.10 1.73
N ASP A 31 14.17 0.41 3.00
CA ASP A 31 14.87 1.39 3.85
C ASP A 31 14.89 2.82 3.27
N ARG A 32 13.82 3.18 2.55
CA ARG A 32 13.61 4.51 1.98
C ARG A 32 12.52 5.29 2.72
N LYS A 33 12.41 6.58 2.38
CA LYS A 33 11.28 7.42 2.75
C LYS A 33 10.56 7.91 1.50
N CYS A 34 9.24 8.01 1.56
CA CYS A 34 8.41 8.56 0.51
C CYS A 34 7.47 9.63 1.08
N MET A 35 7.08 10.58 0.24
CA MET A 35 5.91 11.43 0.49
C MET A 35 4.71 10.73 -0.12
N THR A 36 3.84 10.20 0.74
CA THR A 36 2.80 9.26 0.34
C THR A 36 1.43 9.87 0.54
N THR A 37 0.55 9.67 -0.44
CA THR A 37 -0.86 10.08 -0.35
C THR A 37 -1.72 8.89 -0.72
N VAL A 38 -2.72 8.62 0.12
CA VAL A 38 -3.71 7.58 -0.12
C VAL A 38 -5.07 8.23 -0.30
N SER A 39 -5.79 7.90 -1.36
CA SER A 39 -7.08 8.49 -1.72
C SER A 39 -8.09 7.42 -2.15
N TRP A 40 -9.38 7.75 -2.02
CA TRP A 40 -10.45 6.95 -2.60
C TRP A 40 -10.63 7.29 -4.08
N ASP A 41 -10.69 6.27 -4.93
CA ASP A 41 -11.16 6.33 -6.31
C ASP A 41 -12.37 5.38 -6.44
N GLY A 42 -13.56 5.92 -6.21
CA GLY A 42 -14.78 5.12 -6.06
C GLY A 42 -14.63 4.08 -4.95
N ASP A 43 -14.72 2.81 -5.31
CA ASP A 43 -14.62 1.67 -4.38
C ASP A 43 -13.17 1.18 -4.18
N LYS A 44 -12.19 1.86 -4.77
CA LYS A 44 -10.76 1.50 -4.69
C LYS A 44 -10.01 2.49 -3.82
N LEU A 45 -8.99 1.98 -3.14
CA LEU A 45 -8.03 2.77 -2.40
C LEU A 45 -6.74 2.86 -3.25
N GLU A 46 -6.41 4.07 -3.71
CA GLU A 46 -5.21 4.34 -4.48
C GLU A 46 -4.15 4.99 -3.62
N CYS A 47 -2.91 4.55 -3.77
CA CYS A 47 -1.76 5.08 -3.08
C CYS A 47 -0.68 5.48 -4.08
N VAL A 48 -0.17 6.70 -3.92
CA VAL A 48 0.99 7.23 -4.66
C VAL A 48 2.12 7.49 -3.68
N GLN A 49 3.28 6.87 -3.92
CA GLN A 49 4.47 6.98 -3.08
C GLN A 49 5.53 7.80 -3.84
N LYS A 50 5.60 9.11 -3.60
CA LYS A 50 6.58 9.98 -4.28
C LYS A 50 7.93 9.85 -3.60
N GLY A 51 8.95 9.50 -4.38
CA GLY A 51 10.32 9.35 -3.89
C GLY A 51 11.28 9.03 -5.03
N GLU A 52 12.34 8.29 -4.72
CA GLU A 52 13.38 7.93 -5.69
C GLU A 52 12.86 7.08 -6.86
N LYS A 53 11.83 6.25 -6.65
CA LYS A 53 11.33 5.31 -7.65
C LYS A 53 10.12 5.90 -8.38
N GLU A 54 10.23 5.98 -9.70
CA GLU A 54 9.13 6.43 -10.56
C GLU A 54 7.96 5.43 -10.53
N GLY A 55 6.73 5.95 -10.61
CA GLY A 55 5.52 5.14 -10.68
C GLY A 55 5.32 4.21 -9.48
N ARG A 56 5.88 4.55 -8.31
CA ARG A 56 5.74 3.76 -7.09
C ARG A 56 4.38 4.03 -6.43
N GLY A 57 3.68 2.96 -6.09
CA GLY A 57 2.38 3.04 -5.43
C GLY A 57 1.64 1.72 -5.46
N TRP A 58 0.38 1.74 -5.03
CA TRP A 58 -0.46 0.56 -5.04
C TRP A 58 -1.95 0.91 -5.18
N THR A 59 -2.75 -0.05 -5.62
CA THR A 59 -4.21 0.03 -5.64
C THR A 59 -4.77 -1.17 -4.91
N GLN A 60 -5.70 -0.91 -3.98
CA GLN A 60 -6.35 -1.93 -3.16
C GLN A 60 -7.86 -1.88 -3.37
N TRP A 61 -8.50 -3.03 -3.51
CA TRP A 61 -9.95 -3.13 -3.67
C TRP A 61 -10.49 -4.46 -3.15
N ILE A 62 -11.81 -4.60 -3.08
CA ILE A 62 -12.48 -5.80 -2.59
C ILE A 62 -13.36 -6.39 -3.69
N GLU A 63 -13.32 -7.71 -3.85
CA GLU A 63 -14.26 -8.48 -4.67
C GLU A 63 -14.81 -9.62 -3.81
N GLY A 64 -16.06 -9.49 -3.34
CA GLY A 64 -16.66 -10.49 -2.45
C GLY A 64 -15.93 -10.61 -1.10
N ASP A 65 -15.30 -11.76 -0.86
CA ASP A 65 -14.49 -12.05 0.33
C ASP A 65 -12.98 -11.92 0.08
N GLU A 66 -12.58 -11.43 -1.09
CA GLU A 66 -11.20 -11.23 -1.49
C GLU A 66 -10.77 -9.77 -1.35
N LEU A 67 -9.62 -9.57 -0.71
CA LEU A 67 -8.86 -8.32 -0.73
C LEU A 67 -7.80 -8.43 -1.84
N HIS A 68 -7.92 -7.57 -2.84
CA HIS A 68 -6.96 -7.47 -3.93
C HIS A 68 -5.99 -6.31 -3.67
N LEU A 69 -4.72 -6.56 -3.93
CA LEU A 69 -3.66 -5.55 -3.84
C LEU A 69 -2.76 -5.64 -5.08
N GLU A 70 -2.68 -4.56 -5.83
CA GLU A 70 -1.73 -4.39 -6.94
C GLU A 70 -0.68 -3.36 -6.55
N MET A 71 0.58 -3.79 -6.48
CA MET A 71 1.73 -2.92 -6.17
C MET A 71 2.53 -2.64 -7.43
N ARG A 72 3.02 -1.41 -7.57
CA ARG A 72 3.71 -0.90 -8.76
C ARG A 72 4.99 -0.17 -8.37
N ALA A 73 6.03 -0.35 -9.16
CA ALA A 73 7.25 0.47 -9.10
C ALA A 73 8.04 0.33 -10.41
N GLN A 74 8.46 1.44 -11.01
CA GLN A 74 9.26 1.45 -12.25
C GLN A 74 8.67 0.60 -13.39
N GLY A 75 7.34 0.62 -13.54
CA GLY A 75 6.61 -0.18 -14.53
C GLY A 75 6.46 -1.67 -14.19
N VAL A 76 7.09 -2.17 -13.12
CA VAL A 76 6.90 -3.52 -12.61
C VAL A 76 5.59 -3.59 -11.81
N VAL A 77 4.87 -4.71 -11.94
CA VAL A 77 3.58 -4.95 -11.28
C VAL A 77 3.61 -6.25 -10.49
N CYS A 78 3.16 -6.21 -9.24
CA CYS A 78 2.92 -7.37 -8.38
C CYS A 78 1.43 -7.41 -7.99
N LYS A 79 0.83 -8.61 -7.98
CA LYS A 79 -0.57 -8.83 -7.57
C LYS A 79 -0.65 -9.81 -6.42
N GLN A 80 -1.38 -9.44 -5.39
CA GLN A 80 -1.68 -10.27 -4.23
C GLN A 80 -3.19 -10.33 -4.02
N VAL A 81 -3.68 -11.47 -3.54
CA VAL A 81 -5.08 -11.69 -3.19
C VAL A 81 -5.12 -12.36 -1.82
N PHE A 82 -5.90 -11.81 -0.90
CA PHE A 82 -6.08 -12.33 0.45
C PHE A 82 -7.55 -12.67 0.68
N LYS A 83 -7.82 -13.79 1.34
CA LYS A 83 -9.17 -14.18 1.75
C LYS A 83 -9.46 -13.62 3.13
N LYS A 84 -10.65 -13.04 3.30
CA LYS A 84 -11.16 -12.68 4.62
C LYS A 84 -11.34 -13.96 5.44
N VAL A 85 -10.72 -13.99 6.61
CA VAL A 85 -10.84 -15.07 7.59
C VAL A 85 -11.53 -14.53 8.85
N ASN A 86 -12.28 -15.38 9.54
CA ASN A 86 -13.01 -15.05 10.78
C ASN A 86 -12.16 -15.29 12.03
#